data_AF-A0A8H9L461-F1
#
_entry.id   AF-A0A8H9L461-F1
#
_cell.length_a   1.000
_cell.length_b   1.000
_cell.length_c   1.000
_cell.angle_alpha   90.00
_cell.angle_beta   90.00
_cell.angle_gamma   90.00
#
_symmetry.space_group_name_H-M   'P 1'
#
loop_
_entity.id
_entity.type
_entity.pdbx_description
1 polymer ?
#
loop_
_entity_poly.entity_id
_entity_poly.type
_entity_poly.pdbx_seq_one_letter_code
_entity_poly.pdbx_strand_id
1 'polypeptide(L)'
;MHRSLLLAAALICLPGCASAPPPAPIPTPAPPFQAVGLLELSFSAGGLSASRVRPLTLGSQALTEQARGLQLDPLSVSVVSTGTRGVDGQRYISATYRVRNADADGTPSPAARSNLTLLAVSAGDTLGGSPFRAVTTFAGSAVPQSVIRSVLPTHAMKFDPLSAQPVLSPGGEDLQVFTEAEVASGSIQNGSAQPLSYADLGVNTVFPYGYTVRTASGGRTLSANPAAGQFDGQVTLAVKVPLQADDAGLTPPEGIRRDPWTFRIVVLVVQDSQTRVTQSLEEQGSNAPVAQRAASVAATQVTVLPGSTYPAGVTAVASRCVNKVRSAGLATDADATYLVQGVCP
;
A
#
# COMPACT_ATOMS: atom_id res chain seq x y z
N MET A 1 -3.67 -9.16 -100.42
CA MET A 1 -3.54 -7.81 -99.82
C MET A 1 -4.42 -7.77 -98.60
N HIS A 2 -3.87 -7.73 -97.38
CA HIS A 2 -4.46 -7.17 -96.14
C HIS A 2 -3.34 -7.20 -95.08
N ARG A 3 -2.89 -6.01 -94.67
CA ARG A 3 -1.87 -5.76 -93.65
C ARG A 3 -2.59 -5.63 -92.30
N SER A 4 -2.09 -6.29 -91.25
CA SER A 4 -2.45 -5.98 -89.86
C SER A 4 -1.20 -5.80 -89.01
N LEU A 5 -1.10 -4.60 -88.45
CA LEU A 5 -0.13 -4.10 -87.47
C LEU A 5 -0.15 -4.94 -86.18
N LEU A 6 1.04 -5.22 -85.63
CA LEU A 6 1.22 -5.64 -84.23
C LEU A 6 1.77 -4.45 -83.42
N LEU A 7 1.01 -4.04 -82.41
CA LEU A 7 1.37 -3.03 -81.41
C LEU A 7 2.38 -3.62 -80.41
N ALA A 8 3.48 -2.89 -80.16
CA ALA A 8 4.40 -3.15 -79.06
C ALA A 8 3.95 -2.37 -77.80
N ALA A 9 3.71 -3.06 -76.70
CA ALA A 9 3.46 -2.46 -75.38
C ALA A 9 4.75 -2.40 -74.57
N ALA A 10 5.19 -1.20 -74.20
CA ALA A 10 6.34 -0.97 -73.34
C ALA A 10 5.91 -1.03 -71.85
N LEU A 11 6.56 -1.91 -71.08
CA LEU A 11 6.37 -2.05 -69.63
C LEU A 11 7.34 -1.11 -68.89
N ILE A 12 6.80 -0.17 -68.12
CA ILE A 12 7.55 0.78 -67.28
C ILE A 12 7.64 0.19 -65.86
N CYS A 13 8.85 -0.14 -65.39
CA CYS A 13 9.11 -0.52 -64.00
C CYS A 13 9.42 0.71 -63.14
N LEU A 14 8.62 0.96 -62.10
CA LEU A 14 8.88 1.95 -61.05
C LEU A 14 9.62 1.27 -59.87
N PRO A 15 10.66 1.89 -59.29
CA PRO A 15 11.34 1.35 -58.11
C PRO A 15 10.52 1.64 -56.85
N GLY A 16 10.15 0.60 -56.11
CA GLY A 16 9.52 0.71 -54.80
C GLY A 16 10.54 1.06 -53.72
N CYS A 17 10.34 2.16 -53.01
CA CYS A 17 11.07 2.51 -51.80
C CYS A 17 10.74 1.49 -50.69
N ALA A 18 11.71 0.66 -50.30
CA ALA A 18 11.60 -0.16 -49.10
C ALA A 18 11.79 0.74 -47.87
N SER A 19 10.72 0.96 -47.11
CA SER A 19 10.77 1.61 -45.80
C SER A 19 11.50 0.71 -44.80
N ALA A 20 12.42 1.31 -44.04
CA ALA A 20 13.16 0.63 -42.98
C ALA A 20 12.18 0.06 -41.91
N PRO A 21 12.47 -1.11 -41.32
CA PRO A 21 11.65 -1.66 -40.24
C PRO A 21 11.59 -0.67 -39.06
N PRO A 22 10.42 -0.50 -38.42
CA PRO A 22 10.32 0.33 -37.23
C PRO A 22 11.24 -0.20 -36.13
N PRO A 23 11.87 0.70 -35.34
CA PRO A 23 12.70 0.29 -34.21
C PRO A 23 11.89 -0.57 -33.24
N ALA A 24 12.50 -1.66 -32.74
CA ALA A 24 11.87 -2.54 -31.77
C ALA A 24 11.44 -1.72 -30.53
N PRO A 25 10.20 -1.91 -30.04
CA PRO A 25 9.76 -1.22 -28.83
C PRO A 25 10.69 -1.59 -27.67
N ILE A 26 11.16 -0.57 -26.94
CA ILE A 26 11.90 -0.76 -25.69
C ILE A 26 10.98 -1.55 -24.75
N PRO A 27 11.41 -2.68 -24.18
CA PRO A 27 10.58 -3.43 -23.26
C PRO A 27 10.21 -2.54 -22.07
N THR A 28 8.91 -2.25 -21.91
CA THR A 28 8.37 -1.59 -20.73
C THR A 28 8.79 -2.41 -19.50
N PRO A 29 9.36 -1.80 -18.44
CA PRO A 29 9.66 -2.51 -17.22
C PRO A 29 8.42 -3.25 -16.72
N ALA A 30 8.57 -4.53 -16.34
CA ALA A 30 7.47 -5.28 -15.77
C ALA A 30 6.91 -4.52 -14.55
N PRO A 31 5.59 -4.39 -14.42
CA PRO A 31 4.98 -3.81 -13.23
C PRO A 31 5.47 -4.54 -11.97
N PRO A 32 5.77 -3.80 -10.89
CA PRO A 32 6.47 -4.38 -9.75
C PRO A 32 5.61 -5.32 -8.91
N PHE A 33 4.28 -5.23 -9.04
CA PHE A 33 3.33 -5.89 -8.15
C PHE A 33 2.64 -7.09 -8.78
N GLN A 34 2.68 -8.21 -8.06
CA GLN A 34 1.85 -9.39 -8.33
C GLN A 34 0.78 -9.51 -7.25
N ALA A 35 -0.50 -9.47 -7.63
CA ALA A 35 -1.64 -9.62 -6.73
C ALA A 35 -1.72 -11.03 -6.13
N VAL A 36 -1.99 -11.09 -4.83
CA VAL A 36 -2.25 -12.32 -4.08
C VAL A 36 -3.73 -12.39 -3.71
N GLY A 37 -4.31 -11.32 -3.16
CA GLY A 37 -5.70 -11.34 -2.72
C GLY A 37 -6.12 -10.11 -1.93
N LEU A 38 -7.43 -9.95 -1.70
CA LEU A 38 -7.95 -8.92 -0.81
C LEU A 38 -8.07 -9.45 0.61
N LEU A 39 -7.84 -8.57 1.59
CA LEU A 39 -7.93 -8.89 3.01
C LEU A 39 -8.66 -7.75 3.73
N GLU A 40 -9.52 -8.11 4.68
CA GLU A 40 -10.15 -7.15 5.58
C GLU A 40 -9.57 -7.30 6.99
N LEU A 41 -9.04 -6.21 7.54
CA LEU A 41 -8.45 -6.19 8.88
C LEU A 41 -9.27 -5.32 9.81
N SER A 42 -9.54 -5.82 11.01
CA SER A 42 -10.26 -5.08 12.05
C SER A 42 -9.39 -4.88 13.29
N PHE A 43 -9.27 -3.64 13.74
CA PHE A 43 -8.55 -3.33 14.97
C PHE A 43 -9.29 -2.29 15.80
N SER A 44 -9.21 -2.44 17.11
CA SER A 44 -9.73 -1.51 18.11
C SER A 44 -8.77 -1.43 19.28
N ALA A 45 -8.79 -0.36 20.07
CA ALA A 45 -8.03 -0.35 21.31
C ALA A 45 -8.62 -1.23 22.45
N GLY A 46 -9.71 -1.96 22.18
CA GLY A 46 -10.21 -3.04 23.04
C GLY A 46 -9.76 -4.44 22.61
N GLY A 47 -9.04 -4.57 21.49
CA GLY A 47 -8.61 -5.86 20.94
C GLY A 47 -8.56 -5.87 19.42
N LEU A 48 -8.06 -6.98 18.87
CA LEU A 48 -7.87 -7.17 17.44
C LEU A 48 -8.72 -8.31 16.89
N SER A 49 -9.04 -8.24 15.61
CA SER A 49 -9.58 -9.37 14.85
C SER A 49 -9.17 -9.26 13.38
N ALA A 50 -8.50 -10.27 12.85
CA ALA A 50 -8.33 -10.39 11.40
C ALA A 50 -9.60 -11.01 10.80
N SER A 51 -10.13 -10.41 9.73
CA SER A 51 -11.24 -11.01 8.95
C SER A 51 -10.70 -11.51 7.61
N ARG A 52 -11.47 -12.39 6.98
CA ARG A 52 -11.04 -13.31 5.92
C ARG A 52 -10.26 -12.64 4.78
N VAL A 53 -9.30 -13.38 4.22
CA VAL A 53 -8.81 -13.14 2.86
C VAL A 53 -9.95 -13.50 1.91
N ARG A 54 -10.39 -12.56 1.08
CA ARG A 54 -11.28 -12.85 -0.05
C ARG A 54 -10.38 -13.13 -1.26
N PRO A 55 -10.38 -14.37 -1.80
CA PRO A 55 -9.65 -14.64 -3.01
C PRO A 55 -10.19 -13.72 -4.12
N LEU A 56 -9.28 -13.17 -4.92
CA LEU A 56 -9.66 -12.43 -6.12
C LEU A 56 -10.36 -13.43 -7.05
N THR A 57 -11.56 -13.09 -7.53
CA THR A 57 -12.23 -13.85 -8.58
C THR A 57 -11.57 -13.53 -9.91
N LEU A 58 -10.35 -14.02 -10.10
CA LEU A 58 -9.65 -13.97 -11.38
C LEU A 58 -10.19 -15.12 -12.27
N GLY A 59 -10.23 -14.92 -13.58
CA GLY A 59 -10.75 -15.93 -14.53
C GLY A 59 -10.13 -17.33 -14.32
N SER A 60 -10.84 -18.37 -14.76
CA SER A 60 -10.63 -19.78 -14.41
C SER A 60 -9.20 -20.34 -14.55
N GLN A 61 -8.33 -19.75 -15.37
CA GLN A 61 -6.93 -20.18 -15.55
C GLN A 61 -5.94 -19.56 -14.55
N ALA A 62 -6.34 -18.53 -13.82
CA ALA A 62 -5.50 -17.83 -12.85
C ALA A 62 -5.67 -18.41 -11.42
N LEU A 63 -6.75 -19.15 -11.18
CA LEU A 63 -7.17 -19.65 -9.87
C LEU A 63 -6.26 -20.73 -9.26
N THR A 64 -5.48 -21.48 -10.06
CA THR A 64 -4.65 -22.59 -9.55
C THR A 64 -3.42 -22.14 -8.77
N GLU A 65 -2.88 -20.95 -9.05
CA GLU A 65 -1.69 -20.39 -8.39
C GLU A 65 -2.03 -19.32 -7.34
N GLN A 66 -3.17 -18.61 -7.51
CA GLN A 66 -3.43 -17.34 -6.83
C GLN A 66 -4.46 -17.41 -5.69
N ALA A 67 -5.12 -18.56 -5.49
CA ALA A 67 -6.15 -18.70 -4.46
C ALA A 67 -5.62 -18.90 -3.03
N ARG A 68 -4.31 -19.07 -2.81
CA ARG A 68 -3.78 -19.39 -1.48
C ARG A 68 -3.47 -18.11 -0.69
N GLY A 69 -4.31 -17.78 0.28
CA GLY A 69 -4.23 -16.54 1.07
C GLY A 69 -2.98 -16.39 1.95
N LEU A 70 -2.99 -15.33 2.76
CA LEU A 70 -2.15 -15.17 3.95
C LEU A 70 -3.00 -15.40 5.18
N GLN A 71 -2.45 -16.08 6.19
CA GLN A 71 -3.09 -16.21 7.49
C GLN A 71 -2.50 -15.13 8.41
N LEU A 72 -3.37 -14.30 8.97
CA LEU A 72 -2.97 -13.28 9.92
C LEU A 72 -3.52 -13.62 11.29
N ASP A 73 -2.66 -13.53 12.30
CA ASP A 73 -3.03 -13.71 13.68
C ASP A 73 -2.70 -12.45 14.47
N PRO A 74 -3.67 -11.87 15.19
CA PRO A 74 -3.40 -10.62 15.89
C PRO A 74 -2.35 -10.75 16.99
N LEU A 75 -1.47 -9.75 17.08
CA LEU A 75 -0.39 -9.73 18.07
C LEU A 75 -0.60 -8.63 19.12
N SER A 76 -0.79 -7.38 18.71
CA SER A 76 -0.87 -6.25 19.64
C SER A 76 -1.51 -5.00 19.05
N VAL A 77 -2.17 -4.22 19.91
CA VAL A 77 -2.61 -2.85 19.60
C VAL A 77 -1.86 -1.87 20.48
N SER A 78 -1.40 -0.78 19.88
CA SER A 78 -0.88 0.38 20.59
C SER A 78 -1.75 1.58 20.25
N VAL A 79 -2.10 2.38 21.27
CA VAL A 79 -2.74 3.68 21.09
C VAL A 79 -2.00 4.72 21.90
N VAL A 80 -1.64 5.80 21.23
CA VAL A 80 -0.97 6.96 21.81
C VAL A 80 -1.73 8.19 21.39
N SER A 81 -2.15 9.01 22.34
CA SER A 81 -2.72 10.32 22.06
C SER A 81 -1.80 11.40 22.60
N THR A 82 -1.59 12.47 21.82
CA THR A 82 -0.78 13.63 22.19
C THR A 82 -1.48 14.91 21.74
N GLY A 83 -1.01 16.06 22.24
CA GLY A 83 -1.52 17.38 21.89
C GLY A 83 -2.89 17.69 22.50
N THR A 84 -3.47 18.80 22.05
CA THR A 84 -4.72 19.37 22.56
C THR A 84 -5.84 19.21 21.53
N ARG A 85 -7.01 18.70 21.96
CA ARG A 85 -8.19 18.52 21.10
C ARG A 85 -8.56 19.83 20.41
N GLY A 86 -8.86 19.76 19.10
CA GLY A 86 -9.25 20.93 18.31
C GLY A 86 -8.10 21.91 17.98
N VAL A 87 -6.86 21.62 18.38
CA VAL A 87 -5.67 22.43 18.07
C VAL A 87 -4.66 21.61 17.27
N ASP A 88 -3.95 20.72 17.95
CA ASP A 88 -2.87 19.88 17.41
C ASP A 88 -3.00 18.41 17.84
N GLY A 89 -4.08 18.08 18.55
CA GLY A 89 -4.32 16.76 19.12
C GLY A 89 -4.37 15.66 18.08
N GLN A 90 -3.55 14.63 18.26
CA GLN A 90 -3.47 13.46 17.39
C GLN A 90 -3.59 12.18 18.20
N ARG A 91 -4.24 11.17 17.62
CA ARG A 91 -4.22 9.79 18.08
C ARG A 91 -3.51 8.93 17.05
N TYR A 92 -2.47 8.25 17.49
CA TYR A 92 -1.76 7.21 16.77
C TYR A 92 -2.32 5.85 17.20
N ILE A 93 -2.63 5.02 16.23
CA ILE A 93 -3.18 3.68 16.45
C ILE A 93 -2.36 2.73 15.60
N SER A 94 -1.80 1.70 16.21
CA SER A 94 -1.02 0.68 15.53
C SER A 94 -1.56 -0.69 15.87
N ALA A 95 -1.77 -1.52 14.85
CA ALA A 95 -2.26 -2.88 14.95
C ALA A 95 -1.27 -3.82 14.29
N THR A 96 -0.72 -4.72 15.09
CA THR A 96 0.31 -5.66 14.67
C THR A 96 -0.28 -7.04 14.52
N TYR A 97 0.06 -7.71 13.43
CA TYR A 97 -0.36 -9.08 13.12
C TYR A 97 0.86 -9.93 12.83
N ARG A 98 0.85 -11.16 13.33
CA ARG A 98 1.71 -12.24 12.85
C ARG A 98 1.19 -12.71 11.50
N VAL A 99 2.09 -13.00 10.56
CA VAL A 99 1.75 -13.40 9.20
C VAL A 99 2.33 -14.78 8.91
N ARG A 100 1.48 -15.69 8.45
CA ARG A 100 1.85 -17.03 8.02
C ARG A 100 1.52 -17.18 6.53
N ASN A 101 2.45 -17.78 5.79
CA ASN A 101 2.30 -18.07 4.37
C ASN A 101 1.41 -19.32 4.17
N ALA A 102 0.15 -19.17 4.53
CA ALA A 102 -0.88 -20.21 4.45
C ALA A 102 -2.24 -19.55 4.19
N ASP A 103 -3.15 -20.32 3.62
CA ASP A 103 -4.52 -19.87 3.38
C ASP A 103 -5.36 -19.88 4.67
N ALA A 104 -6.57 -19.31 4.60
CA ALA A 104 -7.47 -19.15 5.74
C ALA A 104 -7.95 -20.48 6.33
N ASP A 105 -7.95 -21.56 5.55
CA ASP A 105 -8.23 -22.93 5.99
C ASP A 105 -7.02 -23.60 6.69
N GLY A 106 -5.88 -22.89 6.76
CA GLY A 106 -4.64 -23.37 7.35
C GLY A 106 -3.70 -24.07 6.37
N THR A 107 -4.11 -24.30 5.13
CA THR A 107 -3.32 -24.96 4.08
C THR A 107 -2.09 -24.11 3.75
N PRO A 108 -0.86 -24.62 3.98
CA PRO A 108 0.33 -23.84 3.72
C PRO A 108 0.57 -23.63 2.21
N SER A 109 1.19 -22.51 1.86
CA SER A 109 1.63 -22.25 0.49
C SER A 109 2.91 -23.04 0.18
N PRO A 110 2.97 -23.77 -0.95
CA PRO A 110 4.18 -24.50 -1.35
C PRO A 110 5.29 -23.59 -1.88
N ALA A 111 4.96 -22.35 -2.25
CA ALA A 111 5.90 -21.35 -2.70
C ALA A 111 6.21 -20.36 -1.57
N ALA A 112 7.49 -20.04 -1.42
CA ALA A 112 7.93 -18.93 -0.57
C ALA A 112 7.44 -17.61 -1.14
N ARG A 113 7.20 -16.62 -0.27
CA ARG A 113 6.70 -15.31 -0.69
C ARG A 113 7.58 -14.21 -0.10
N SER A 114 8.01 -13.30 -0.97
CA SER A 114 8.92 -12.22 -0.59
C SER A 114 8.27 -10.86 -0.76
N ASN A 115 8.67 -9.92 0.10
CA ASN A 115 8.32 -8.50 0.03
C ASN A 115 6.81 -8.27 -0.13
N LEU A 116 6.03 -9.00 0.66
CA LEU A 116 4.58 -8.90 0.68
C LEU A 116 4.18 -7.53 1.21
N THR A 117 3.36 -6.80 0.46
CA THR A 117 2.83 -5.49 0.83
C THR A 117 1.32 -5.52 0.87
N LEU A 118 0.75 -4.97 1.93
CA LEU A 118 -0.69 -4.78 2.12
C LEU A 118 -1.04 -3.35 1.67
N LEU A 119 -1.33 -3.18 0.38
CA LEU A 119 -1.71 -1.90 -0.22
C LEU A 119 -3.12 -1.51 0.24
N ALA A 120 -3.31 -0.27 0.69
CA ALA A 120 -4.64 0.21 1.03
C ALA A 120 -5.49 0.35 -0.25
N VAL A 121 -6.77 -0.06 -0.19
CA VAL A 121 -7.68 0.02 -1.35
C VAL A 121 -9.06 0.51 -0.95
N SER A 122 -9.72 1.23 -1.85
CA SER A 122 -11.15 1.48 -1.75
C SER A 122 -11.89 0.39 -2.50
N ALA A 123 -12.85 -0.26 -1.85
CA ALA A 123 -13.78 -1.22 -2.46
C ALA A 123 -15.21 -0.67 -2.42
N GLY A 124 -16.16 -1.36 -3.06
CA GLY A 124 -17.52 -0.86 -3.30
C GLY A 124 -18.31 -0.36 -2.07
N ASP A 125 -17.98 -0.84 -0.87
CA ASP A 125 -18.62 -0.51 0.41
C ASP A 125 -17.71 0.27 1.38
N THR A 126 -16.58 0.79 0.89
CA THR A 126 -15.71 1.68 1.67
C THR A 126 -16.30 3.08 1.83
N LEU A 127 -15.98 3.74 2.94
CA LEU A 127 -16.58 4.99 3.39
C LEU A 127 -15.78 6.20 2.90
N GLY A 128 -16.46 7.20 2.36
CA GLY A 128 -15.85 8.50 2.03
C GLY A 128 -14.68 8.43 1.05
N GLY A 129 -14.64 7.44 0.16
CA GLY A 129 -13.52 7.21 -0.75
C GLY A 129 -12.21 6.87 -0.04
N SER A 130 -12.27 6.31 1.17
CA SER A 130 -11.12 5.86 1.97
C SER A 130 -10.93 4.34 1.86
N PRO A 131 -9.90 3.73 2.47
CA PRO A 131 -9.81 2.28 2.53
C PRO A 131 -10.65 1.63 3.65
N PHE A 132 -11.41 2.42 4.40
CA PHE A 132 -12.14 1.94 5.58
C PHE A 132 -13.58 1.59 5.25
N ARG A 133 -14.02 0.38 5.61
CA ARG A 133 -15.44 -0.06 5.54
C ARG A 133 -16.25 0.35 6.76
N ALA A 134 -15.59 0.47 7.90
CA ALA A 134 -16.20 0.96 9.12
C ALA A 134 -15.16 1.66 9.97
N VAL A 135 -15.55 2.81 10.53
CA VAL A 135 -14.83 3.48 11.60
C VAL A 135 -15.84 3.84 12.67
N THR A 136 -15.64 3.35 13.89
CA THR A 136 -16.56 3.61 15.01
C THR A 136 -15.83 4.20 16.21
N THR A 137 -16.58 4.93 17.03
CA THR A 137 -16.10 5.44 18.31
C THR A 137 -15.99 4.33 19.35
N PHE A 138 -15.46 4.65 20.53
CA PHE A 138 -15.39 3.68 21.64
C PHE A 138 -16.76 3.10 22.00
N ALA A 139 -17.81 3.92 21.95
CA ALA A 139 -19.19 3.51 22.24
C ALA A 139 -19.86 2.76 21.06
N GLY A 140 -19.17 2.56 19.94
CA GLY A 140 -19.67 1.84 18.78
C GLY A 140 -20.42 2.70 17.76
N SER A 141 -20.60 4.00 18.00
CA SER A 141 -21.24 4.91 17.04
C SER A 141 -20.41 5.09 15.78
N ALA A 142 -21.05 5.21 14.62
CA ALA A 142 -20.35 5.49 13.36
C ALA A 142 -19.68 6.87 13.39
N VAL A 143 -18.46 6.94 12.85
CA VAL A 143 -17.71 8.19 12.70
C VAL A 143 -18.10 8.89 11.39
N PRO A 144 -18.28 10.23 11.36
CA PRO A 144 -18.57 10.97 10.14
C PRO A 144 -17.52 10.77 9.04
N GLN A 145 -17.94 10.71 7.77
CA GLN A 145 -17.03 10.49 6.64
C GLN A 145 -15.93 11.55 6.52
N SER A 146 -16.20 12.81 6.91
CA SER A 146 -15.19 13.87 6.95
C SER A 146 -14.02 13.57 7.89
N VAL A 147 -14.31 12.92 9.03
CA VAL A 147 -13.29 12.47 9.99
C VAL A 147 -12.56 11.22 9.46
N ILE A 148 -13.25 10.35 8.75
CA ILE A 148 -12.62 9.18 8.12
C ILE A 148 -11.58 9.61 7.07
N ARG A 149 -11.89 10.66 6.28
CA ARG A 149 -10.97 11.20 5.27
C ARG A 149 -9.72 11.86 5.88
N SER A 150 -9.74 12.24 7.17
CA SER A 150 -8.57 12.80 7.86
C SER A 150 -7.67 11.76 8.52
N VAL A 151 -8.00 10.46 8.40
CA VAL A 151 -7.12 9.37 8.84
C VAL A 151 -5.94 9.24 7.87
N LEU A 152 -4.73 9.34 8.39
CA LEU A 152 -3.51 9.29 7.59
C LEU A 152 -2.66 8.06 7.98
N PRO A 153 -2.05 7.35 7.02
CA PRO A 153 -1.11 6.29 7.33
C PRO A 153 0.20 6.85 7.91
N THR A 154 0.86 6.06 8.74
CA THR A 154 2.17 6.39 9.34
C THR A 154 2.92 5.09 9.68
N HIS A 155 4.15 5.19 10.16
CA HIS A 155 4.79 4.07 10.85
C HIS A 155 4.18 3.89 12.24
N ALA A 156 4.41 2.74 12.87
CA ALA A 156 3.94 2.55 14.23
C ALA A 156 4.64 3.50 15.20
N MET A 157 3.86 4.11 16.08
CA MET A 157 4.36 5.08 17.07
C MET A 157 4.14 4.55 18.48
N LYS A 158 5.03 4.93 19.38
CA LYS A 158 4.93 4.74 20.83
C LYS A 158 5.09 6.07 21.54
N PHE A 159 4.55 6.18 22.75
CA PHE A 159 4.77 7.34 23.59
C PHE A 159 6.17 7.27 24.21
N ASP A 160 6.97 8.32 24.05
CA ASP A 160 8.20 8.48 24.80
C ASP A 160 7.95 9.37 26.03
N PRO A 161 8.02 8.82 27.26
CA PRO A 161 7.78 9.60 28.47
C PRO A 161 8.86 10.66 28.73
N LEU A 162 10.04 10.56 28.13
CA LEU A 162 11.13 11.52 28.33
C LEU A 162 10.93 12.80 27.51
N SER A 163 10.53 12.67 26.26
CA SER A 163 10.22 13.81 25.40
C SER A 163 8.75 14.24 25.45
N ALA A 164 7.88 13.44 26.07
CA ALA A 164 6.42 13.59 26.05
C ALA A 164 5.84 13.68 24.62
N GLN A 165 6.48 12.99 23.66
CA GLN A 165 6.09 12.99 22.26
C GLN A 165 5.93 11.57 21.71
N PRO A 166 5.14 11.39 20.64
CA PRO A 166 5.14 10.14 19.89
C PRO A 166 6.49 10.00 19.17
N VAL A 167 7.13 8.86 19.35
CA VAL A 167 8.34 8.45 18.63
C VAL A 167 8.07 7.14 17.90
N LEU A 168 8.90 6.78 16.93
CA LEU A 168 8.78 5.48 16.27
C LEU A 168 8.82 4.33 17.27
N SER A 169 7.96 3.34 17.05
CA SER A 169 8.06 2.05 17.69
C SER A 169 9.05 1.17 16.92
N PRO A 170 10.19 0.78 17.52
CA PRO A 170 11.18 -0.05 16.84
C PRO A 170 10.56 -1.34 16.29
N GLY A 171 10.83 -1.64 15.02
CA GLY A 171 10.24 -2.77 14.31
C GLY A 171 8.80 -2.53 13.86
N GLY A 172 8.25 -1.34 14.01
CA GLY A 172 6.92 -0.97 13.51
C GLY A 172 6.96 -0.09 12.26
N GLU A 173 8.13 0.05 11.64
CA GLU A 173 8.38 0.92 10.49
C GLU A 173 8.00 0.25 9.15
N ASP A 174 6.77 -0.27 9.10
CA ASP A 174 6.28 -1.11 8.00
C ASP A 174 5.59 -0.30 6.87
N LEU A 175 5.34 1.01 7.05
CA LEU A 175 4.74 1.85 6.00
C LEU A 175 5.65 1.88 4.76
N GLN A 176 5.02 1.68 3.60
CA GLN A 176 5.64 1.86 2.30
C GLN A 176 4.76 2.78 1.45
N VAL A 177 5.38 3.74 0.77
CA VAL A 177 4.70 4.66 -0.14
C VAL A 177 5.18 4.49 -1.57
N PHE A 178 4.28 4.78 -2.50
CA PHE A 178 4.43 4.54 -3.93
C PHE A 178 4.00 5.78 -4.72
N THR A 179 4.28 5.80 -6.01
CA THR A 179 3.70 6.76 -6.94
C THR A 179 2.31 6.30 -7.38
N GLU A 180 1.46 7.23 -7.81
CA GLU A 180 0.15 6.88 -8.41
C GLU A 180 0.31 5.98 -9.65
N ALA A 181 1.40 6.13 -10.40
CA ALA A 181 1.68 5.29 -11.56
C ALA A 181 1.96 3.83 -11.18
N GLU A 182 2.66 3.57 -10.07
CA GLU A 182 2.95 2.22 -9.60
C GLU A 182 1.68 1.46 -9.15
N VAL A 183 0.67 2.18 -8.68
CA VAL A 183 -0.59 1.59 -8.20
C VAL A 183 -1.76 1.81 -9.17
N ALA A 184 -1.50 2.36 -10.36
CA ALA A 184 -2.52 2.63 -11.36
C ALA A 184 -3.16 1.34 -11.89
N SER A 185 -4.38 1.46 -12.41
CA SER A 185 -5.04 0.37 -13.14
C SER A 185 -4.14 -0.15 -14.26
N GLY A 186 -3.93 -1.47 -14.32
CA GLY A 186 -2.99 -2.12 -15.25
C GLY A 186 -1.54 -2.21 -14.75
N SER A 187 -1.20 -1.63 -13.60
CA SER A 187 0.15 -1.67 -13.02
C SER A 187 0.35 -2.77 -11.96
N ILE A 188 -0.69 -3.54 -11.70
CA ILE A 188 -0.64 -4.75 -10.86
C ILE A 188 -0.95 -5.94 -11.75
N GLN A 189 -0.24 -7.05 -11.57
CA GLN A 189 -0.39 -8.23 -12.40
C GLN A 189 -0.92 -9.43 -11.60
N ASN A 190 -1.45 -10.44 -12.30
CA ASN A 190 -1.66 -11.76 -11.72
C ASN A 190 -0.36 -12.59 -11.77
N GLY A 191 -0.40 -13.82 -11.25
CA GLY A 191 0.74 -14.75 -11.29
C GLY A 191 1.13 -15.26 -12.68
N SER A 192 0.34 -14.95 -13.70
CA SER A 192 0.67 -15.20 -15.11
C SER A 192 1.24 -13.94 -15.80
N ALA A 193 1.65 -12.93 -15.03
CA ALA A 193 2.16 -11.64 -15.49
C ALA A 193 1.18 -10.84 -16.38
N GLN A 194 -0.13 -11.09 -16.26
CA GLN A 194 -1.14 -10.31 -16.96
C GLN A 194 -1.53 -9.07 -16.13
N PRO A 195 -1.47 -7.86 -16.71
CA PRO A 195 -2.01 -6.64 -16.10
C PRO A 195 -3.47 -6.78 -15.67
N LEU A 196 -3.79 -6.26 -14.49
CA LEU A 196 -5.12 -6.26 -13.88
C LEU A 196 -5.66 -4.83 -13.79
N SER A 197 -6.90 -4.65 -14.21
CA SER A 197 -7.65 -3.43 -13.95
C SER A 197 -8.15 -3.38 -12.50
N TYR A 198 -8.63 -2.22 -12.05
CA TYR A 198 -9.31 -2.12 -10.75
C TYR A 198 -10.56 -3.02 -10.67
N ALA A 199 -11.27 -3.21 -11.78
CA ALA A 199 -12.42 -4.11 -11.84
C ALA A 199 -12.01 -5.57 -11.64
N ASP A 200 -10.91 -6.01 -12.26
CA ASP A 200 -10.36 -7.36 -12.07
C ASP A 200 -9.91 -7.60 -10.61
N LEU A 201 -9.46 -6.54 -9.95
CA LEU A 201 -9.07 -6.53 -8.55
C LEU A 201 -10.28 -6.44 -7.58
N GLY A 202 -11.49 -6.16 -8.08
CA GLY A 202 -12.68 -5.95 -7.25
C GLY A 202 -12.62 -4.68 -6.37
N VAL A 203 -11.90 -3.66 -6.81
CA VAL A 203 -11.69 -2.40 -6.10
C VAL A 203 -12.12 -1.20 -6.96
N ASN A 204 -12.38 -0.07 -6.31
CA ASN A 204 -12.63 1.21 -6.97
C ASN A 204 -11.30 1.92 -7.30
N THR A 205 -10.31 1.82 -6.39
CA THR A 205 -8.97 2.39 -6.55
C THR A 205 -8.00 1.75 -5.56
N VAL A 206 -6.71 1.78 -5.90
CA VAL A 206 -5.60 1.46 -5.00
C VAL A 206 -4.97 2.78 -4.53
N PHE A 207 -4.69 2.91 -3.25
CA PHE A 207 -3.99 4.07 -2.71
C PHE A 207 -2.47 3.84 -2.81
N PRO A 208 -1.67 4.90 -3.05
CA PRO A 208 -0.22 4.81 -3.20
C PRO A 208 0.52 4.62 -1.85
N TYR A 209 -0.02 3.79 -0.95
CA TYR A 209 0.61 3.39 0.30
C TYR A 209 0.14 2.00 0.76
N GLY A 210 0.95 1.36 1.58
CA GLY A 210 0.63 0.08 2.22
C GLY A 210 1.59 -0.26 3.34
N TYR A 211 1.49 -1.48 3.86
CA TYR A 211 2.33 -1.96 4.95
C TYR A 211 3.03 -3.26 4.54
N THR A 212 4.35 -3.29 4.68
CA THR A 212 5.16 -4.40 4.18
C THR A 212 5.44 -5.40 5.28
N VAL A 213 5.24 -6.69 4.99
CA VAL A 213 5.54 -7.78 5.91
C VAL A 213 7.05 -7.89 6.09
N ARG A 214 7.48 -8.09 7.33
CA ARG A 214 8.86 -8.38 7.72
C ARG A 214 8.94 -9.67 8.50
N THR A 215 10.10 -10.30 8.54
CA THR A 215 10.37 -11.44 9.43
C THR A 215 10.92 -10.95 10.77
N ALA A 216 10.91 -11.82 11.79
CA ALA A 216 11.56 -11.53 13.07
C ALA A 216 13.08 -11.26 12.92
N SER A 217 13.72 -11.88 11.93
CA SER A 217 15.13 -11.66 11.59
C SER A 217 15.39 -10.38 10.77
N GLY A 218 14.36 -9.58 10.48
CA GLY A 218 14.48 -8.35 9.70
C GLY A 218 14.52 -8.55 8.18
N GLY A 219 14.27 -9.78 7.68
CA GLY A 219 14.11 -10.08 6.26
C GLY A 219 12.70 -9.81 5.76
N ARG A 220 12.45 -10.14 4.47
CA ARG A 220 11.15 -9.92 3.80
C ARG A 220 10.55 -11.18 3.19
N THR A 221 11.11 -12.36 3.47
CA THR A 221 10.71 -13.64 2.86
C THR A 221 10.03 -14.54 3.87
N LEU A 222 8.81 -14.98 3.58
CA LEU A 222 8.11 -16.02 4.31
C LEU A 222 8.41 -17.38 3.69
N SER A 223 8.64 -18.39 4.54
CA SER A 223 8.93 -19.77 4.13
C SER A 223 7.85 -20.35 3.23
N ALA A 224 8.26 -21.25 2.34
CA ALA A 224 7.36 -22.26 1.80
C ALA A 224 6.97 -23.25 2.89
N ASN A 225 5.76 -23.79 2.81
CA ASN A 225 5.26 -24.88 3.64
C ASN A 225 5.38 -24.64 5.17
N PRO A 226 4.98 -23.48 5.73
CA PRO A 226 5.07 -23.26 7.17
C PRO A 226 4.18 -24.25 7.94
N ALA A 227 4.71 -24.80 9.03
CA ALA A 227 3.94 -25.68 9.92
C ALA A 227 2.70 -24.95 10.48
N ALA A 228 1.72 -25.71 10.97
CA ALA A 228 0.57 -25.12 11.66
C ALA A 228 1.04 -24.26 12.85
N GLY A 229 0.54 -23.04 12.94
CA GLY A 229 0.94 -22.09 13.99
C GLY A 229 2.33 -21.45 13.81
N GLN A 230 3.07 -21.77 12.74
CA GLN A 230 4.34 -21.13 12.42
C GLN A 230 4.11 -19.83 11.66
N PHE A 231 4.15 -18.70 12.37
CA PHE A 231 4.08 -17.37 11.78
C PHE A 231 5.47 -16.77 11.67
N ASP A 232 6.04 -16.80 10.45
CA ASP A 232 7.39 -16.30 10.18
C ASP A 232 7.45 -14.78 9.98
N GLY A 233 6.28 -14.17 9.72
CA GLY A 233 6.14 -12.75 9.40
C GLY A 233 5.44 -11.95 10.47
N GLN A 234 5.60 -10.63 10.38
CA GLN A 234 4.87 -9.63 11.13
C GLN A 234 4.59 -8.43 10.22
N VAL A 235 3.44 -7.80 10.40
CA VAL A 235 3.11 -6.53 9.76
C VAL A 235 2.36 -5.64 10.74
N THR A 236 2.69 -4.35 10.74
CA THR A 236 2.06 -3.35 11.59
C THR A 236 1.35 -2.32 10.73
N LEU A 237 0.02 -2.31 10.81
CA LEU A 237 -0.79 -1.26 10.23
C LEU A 237 -0.86 -0.10 11.22
N ALA A 238 -0.49 1.10 10.81
CA ALA A 238 -0.45 2.25 11.71
C ALA A 238 -1.05 3.50 11.06
N VAL A 239 -1.96 4.14 11.78
CA VAL A 239 -2.64 5.36 11.34
C VAL A 239 -2.53 6.43 12.41
N LYS A 240 -2.61 7.69 11.98
CA LYS A 240 -2.84 8.85 12.83
C LYS A 240 -4.14 9.53 12.45
N VAL A 241 -4.86 10.02 13.45
CA VAL A 241 -6.14 10.70 13.27
C VAL A 241 -6.23 11.89 14.22
N PRO A 242 -6.77 13.05 13.77
CA PRO A 242 -6.98 14.18 14.66
C PRO A 242 -7.95 13.82 15.80
N LEU A 243 -7.63 14.27 17.01
CA LEU A 243 -8.55 14.18 18.14
C LEU A 243 -9.74 15.11 17.88
N GLN A 244 -10.95 14.60 18.12
CA GLN A 244 -12.15 15.37 17.90
C GLN A 244 -12.25 16.46 18.97
N ALA A 245 -12.58 17.68 18.53
CA ALA A 245 -12.82 18.82 19.41
C ALA A 245 -13.91 18.47 20.43
N ASP A 246 -13.85 19.09 21.59
CA ASP A 246 -14.94 18.99 22.56
C ASP A 246 -16.16 19.79 22.08
N ASP A 247 -17.34 19.34 22.52
CA ASP A 247 -18.57 20.08 22.26
C ASP A 247 -18.70 21.21 23.28
N ALA A 248 -18.62 22.46 22.83
CA ALA A 248 -18.72 23.62 23.71
C ALA A 248 -20.08 23.70 24.44
N GLY A 249 -21.11 23.00 23.95
CA GLY A 249 -22.45 22.96 24.54
C GLY A 249 -22.70 21.82 25.54
N LEU A 250 -21.76 20.90 25.75
CA LEU A 250 -21.97 19.70 26.58
C LEU A 250 -20.98 19.64 27.76
N THR A 251 -21.50 19.30 28.95
CA THR A 251 -20.71 19.04 30.16
C THR A 251 -21.13 17.69 30.76
N PRO A 252 -20.22 16.71 30.94
CA PRO A 252 -18.77 16.79 30.70
C PRO A 252 -18.42 16.86 29.19
N PRO A 253 -17.18 17.25 28.84
CA PRO A 253 -16.73 17.29 27.45
C PRO A 253 -16.85 15.94 26.75
N GLU A 254 -17.38 15.94 25.53
CA GLU A 254 -17.76 14.74 24.79
C GLU A 254 -16.82 14.39 23.62
N GLY A 255 -15.75 15.16 23.38
CA GLY A 255 -14.84 14.94 22.25
C GLY A 255 -14.24 13.54 22.25
N ILE A 256 -13.91 13.00 23.42
CA ILE A 256 -13.43 11.62 23.57
C ILE A 256 -14.42 10.57 23.06
N ARG A 257 -15.73 10.79 23.21
CA ARG A 257 -16.77 9.86 22.75
C ARG A 257 -16.95 9.89 21.23
N ARG A 258 -16.40 10.91 20.56
CA ARG A 258 -16.42 11.08 19.11
C ARG A 258 -15.15 10.62 18.42
N ASP A 259 -14.07 10.37 19.17
CA ASP A 259 -12.81 9.93 18.57
C ASP A 259 -12.95 8.58 17.88
N PRO A 260 -12.34 8.42 16.69
CA PRO A 260 -12.17 7.12 16.06
C PRO A 260 -11.43 6.13 16.98
N TRP A 261 -11.97 4.92 17.06
CA TRP A 261 -11.49 3.87 17.98
C TRP A 261 -11.35 2.50 17.31
N THR A 262 -12.37 2.08 16.56
CA THR A 262 -12.36 0.81 15.84
C THR A 262 -12.34 1.07 14.35
N PHE A 263 -11.54 0.30 13.62
CA PHE A 263 -11.34 0.44 12.19
C PHE A 263 -11.52 -0.92 11.53
N ARG A 264 -12.16 -0.94 10.36
CA ARG A 264 -12.15 -2.05 9.42
C ARG A 264 -11.59 -1.54 8.10
N ILE A 265 -10.40 -2.01 7.74
CA ILE A 265 -9.65 -1.58 6.55
C ILE A 265 -9.60 -2.70 5.52
N VAL A 266 -9.72 -2.35 4.24
CA VAL A 266 -9.49 -3.27 3.12
C VAL A 266 -8.10 -3.04 2.56
N VAL A 267 -7.36 -4.12 2.36
CA VAL A 267 -6.04 -4.09 1.74
C VAL A 267 -5.95 -5.11 0.61
N LEU A 268 -5.19 -4.78 -0.43
CA LEU A 268 -4.74 -5.70 -1.45
C LEU A 268 -3.36 -6.20 -1.08
N VAL A 269 -3.23 -7.50 -0.89
CA VAL A 269 -1.94 -8.17 -0.70
C VAL A 269 -1.29 -8.34 -2.06
N VAL A 270 -0.07 -7.80 -2.19
CA VAL A 270 0.78 -7.96 -3.37
C VAL A 270 2.16 -8.49 -2.98
N GLN A 271 2.81 -9.22 -3.89
CA GLN A 271 4.26 -9.37 -3.86
C GLN A 271 4.87 -8.20 -4.64
N ASP A 272 5.78 -7.46 -4.02
CA ASP A 272 6.55 -6.41 -4.68
C ASP A 272 7.93 -6.94 -5.07
N SER A 273 8.26 -6.92 -6.36
CA SER A 273 9.57 -7.34 -6.85
C SER A 273 10.71 -6.39 -6.44
N GLN A 274 10.40 -5.16 -6.00
CA GLN A 274 11.37 -4.16 -5.59
C GLN A 274 11.34 -3.97 -4.07
N THR A 275 12.40 -4.39 -3.38
CA THR A 275 12.51 -4.15 -1.94
C THR A 275 12.87 -2.70 -1.66
N ARG A 276 11.96 -1.99 -1.00
CA ARG A 276 12.11 -0.58 -0.67
C ARG A 276 11.86 -0.35 0.83
N VAL A 277 12.26 0.83 1.28
CA VAL A 277 11.93 1.36 2.61
C VAL A 277 11.44 2.79 2.45
N THR A 278 10.43 3.18 3.21
CA THR A 278 9.98 4.58 3.27
C THR A 278 10.52 5.29 4.51
N GLN A 279 10.95 6.54 4.34
CA GLN A 279 11.07 7.51 5.42
C GLN A 279 9.71 8.19 5.61
N SER A 280 9.05 7.99 6.75
CA SER A 280 7.77 8.66 7.01
C SER A 280 7.96 10.15 7.30
N LEU A 281 6.85 10.91 7.36
CA LEU A 281 6.88 12.32 7.74
C LEU A 281 7.47 12.52 9.14
N GLU A 282 7.17 11.60 10.06
CA GLU A 282 7.67 11.60 11.43
C GLU A 282 9.19 11.30 11.53
N GLU A 283 9.80 10.77 10.46
CA GLU A 283 11.23 10.43 10.40
C GLU A 283 12.12 11.46 9.68
N GLN A 284 11.55 12.56 9.12
CA GLN A 284 12.25 13.45 8.17
C GLN A 284 13.51 14.17 8.70
N GLY A 285 13.80 14.08 10.00
CA GLY A 285 15.05 14.55 10.63
C GLY A 285 16.04 13.46 11.04
N SER A 286 15.72 12.17 10.82
CA SER A 286 16.50 11.02 11.32
C SER A 286 16.85 10.04 10.20
N ASN A 287 17.90 10.34 9.44
CA ASN A 287 18.29 9.54 8.26
C ASN A 287 19.02 8.24 8.59
N ALA A 288 19.79 8.19 9.68
CA ALA A 288 20.59 7.02 10.03
C ALA A 288 19.74 5.76 10.32
N PRO A 289 18.63 5.83 11.09
CA PRO A 289 17.72 4.70 11.26
C PRO A 289 17.10 4.20 9.94
N VAL A 290 16.76 5.11 9.03
CA VAL A 290 16.22 4.77 7.70
C VAL A 290 17.27 4.02 6.87
N ALA A 291 18.51 4.50 6.85
CA ALA A 291 19.60 3.86 6.11
C ALA A 291 19.94 2.48 6.70
N GLN A 292 19.93 2.33 8.03
CA GLN A 292 20.13 1.05 8.69
C GLN A 292 19.01 0.05 8.34
N ARG A 293 17.75 0.50 8.36
CA ARG A 293 16.59 -0.31 7.96
C ARG A 293 16.66 -0.71 6.49
N ALA A 294 17.08 0.19 5.61
CA ALA A 294 17.29 -0.10 4.20
C ALA A 294 18.37 -1.19 4.01
N ALA A 295 19.49 -1.09 4.73
CA ALA A 295 20.55 -2.10 4.69
C ALA A 295 20.09 -3.47 5.23
N SER A 296 19.32 -3.50 6.33
CA SER A 296 18.89 -4.77 6.95
C SER A 296 17.97 -5.61 6.05
N VAL A 297 17.16 -4.95 5.21
CA VAL A 297 16.27 -5.62 4.26
C VAL A 297 16.89 -5.75 2.86
N ALA A 298 18.15 -5.33 2.67
CA ALA A 298 18.79 -5.22 1.35
C ALA A 298 17.94 -4.41 0.34
N ALA A 299 17.38 -3.29 0.79
CA ALA A 299 16.58 -2.41 -0.06
C ALA A 299 17.43 -1.85 -1.21
N THR A 300 16.84 -1.81 -2.40
CA THR A 300 17.48 -1.19 -3.56
C THR A 300 17.19 0.30 -3.63
N GLN A 301 16.18 0.77 -2.88
CA GLN A 301 15.77 2.17 -2.89
C GLN A 301 15.12 2.61 -1.58
N VAL A 302 15.42 3.83 -1.14
CA VAL A 302 14.69 4.54 -0.09
C VAL A 302 13.68 5.48 -0.74
N THR A 303 12.42 5.38 -0.34
CA THR A 303 11.38 6.33 -0.74
C THR A 303 11.27 7.42 0.30
N VAL A 304 11.47 8.66 -0.13
CA VAL A 304 11.38 9.84 0.71
C VAL A 304 10.18 10.70 0.30
N LEU A 305 9.76 11.58 1.19
CA LEU A 305 8.62 12.48 1.01
C LEU A 305 9.09 13.95 1.01
N PRO A 306 8.30 14.89 0.48
CA PRO A 306 8.61 16.32 0.53
C PRO A 306 9.00 16.77 1.94
N GLY A 307 10.12 17.49 2.06
CA GLY A 307 10.71 17.89 3.36
C GLY A 307 11.80 16.96 3.89
N SER A 308 12.04 15.81 3.24
CA SER A 308 13.14 14.92 3.61
C SER A 308 14.53 15.57 3.46
N THR A 309 15.39 15.29 4.43
CA THR A 309 16.82 15.64 4.41
C THR A 309 17.71 14.44 4.04
N TYR A 310 17.12 13.32 3.63
CA TYR A 310 17.87 12.11 3.31
C TYR A 310 18.77 12.35 2.10
N PRO A 311 20.08 12.08 2.19
CA PRO A 311 21.03 12.48 1.18
C PRO A 311 20.85 11.65 -0.10
N ALA A 312 20.39 12.30 -1.16
CA ALA A 312 20.24 11.69 -2.47
C ALA A 312 21.60 11.34 -3.07
N GLY A 313 21.79 10.08 -3.48
CA GLY A 313 22.98 9.64 -4.23
C GLY A 313 24.30 9.59 -3.46
N VAL A 314 24.30 9.84 -2.13
CA VAL A 314 25.51 9.78 -1.28
C VAL A 314 25.52 8.55 -0.35
N THR A 315 24.36 7.94 -0.11
CA THR A 315 24.27 6.68 0.64
C THR A 315 24.37 5.47 -0.29
N ALA A 316 24.72 4.31 0.27
CA ALA A 316 24.81 3.06 -0.49
C ALA A 316 23.46 2.64 -1.13
N VAL A 317 22.33 3.18 -0.65
CA VAL A 317 20.99 2.92 -1.18
C VAL A 317 20.43 4.21 -1.77
N ALA A 318 20.15 4.20 -3.08
CA ALA A 318 19.61 5.36 -3.78
C ALA A 318 18.25 5.79 -3.19
N SER A 319 17.97 7.09 -3.15
CA SER A 319 16.66 7.60 -2.77
C SER A 319 15.83 8.00 -3.99
N ARG A 320 14.51 7.80 -3.92
CA ARG A 320 13.52 8.46 -4.78
C ARG A 320 12.59 9.29 -3.92
N CYS A 321 12.02 10.33 -4.49
CA CYS A 321 11.05 11.14 -3.78
C CYS A 321 9.65 11.03 -4.42
N VAL A 322 8.63 10.90 -3.58
CA VAL A 322 7.22 10.81 -3.98
C VAL A 322 6.51 12.10 -3.58
N ASN A 323 6.20 12.95 -4.56
CA ASN A 323 5.63 14.29 -4.35
C ASN A 323 4.23 14.28 -3.72
N LYS A 324 3.43 13.24 -3.99
CA LYS A 324 2.04 13.14 -3.56
C LYS A 324 1.72 11.72 -3.11
N VAL A 325 1.12 11.59 -1.94
CA VAL A 325 0.62 10.31 -1.43
C VAL A 325 -0.83 10.48 -1.03
N ARG A 326 -1.75 10.01 -1.88
CA ARG A 326 -3.19 10.07 -1.65
C ARG A 326 -3.61 9.10 -0.54
N SER A 327 -4.46 9.57 0.36
CA SER A 327 -5.02 8.80 1.48
C SER A 327 -6.52 8.53 1.34
N ALA A 328 -7.26 9.38 0.60
CA ALA A 328 -8.68 9.22 0.30
C ALA A 328 -9.07 9.94 -1.01
N GLY A 329 -10.20 9.56 -1.61
CA GLY A 329 -10.67 10.01 -2.92
C GLY A 329 -10.04 9.23 -4.07
N LEU A 330 -10.52 9.44 -5.30
CA LEU A 330 -9.91 8.93 -6.52
C LEU A 330 -8.72 9.81 -6.95
N ALA A 331 -7.82 9.25 -7.76
CA ALA A 331 -6.64 9.99 -8.24
C ALA A 331 -6.99 11.24 -9.08
N THR A 332 -8.20 11.27 -9.65
CA THR A 332 -8.72 12.37 -10.47
C THR A 332 -9.55 13.38 -9.67
N ASP A 333 -9.85 13.10 -8.40
CA ASP A 333 -10.74 13.94 -7.60
C ASP A 333 -10.03 15.21 -7.16
N ALA A 334 -10.67 16.36 -7.39
CA ALA A 334 -10.16 17.65 -6.96
C ALA A 334 -10.11 17.80 -5.42
N ASP A 335 -10.98 17.07 -4.72
CA ASP A 335 -11.08 17.06 -3.25
C ASP A 335 -10.35 15.86 -2.61
N ALA A 336 -9.56 15.09 -3.37
CA ALA A 336 -8.76 14.00 -2.83
C ALA A 336 -7.92 14.45 -1.61
N THR A 337 -7.79 13.56 -0.64
CA THR A 337 -7.01 13.83 0.59
C THR A 337 -5.65 13.18 0.47
N TYR A 338 -4.62 13.81 1.03
CA TYR A 338 -3.24 13.39 0.90
C TYR A 338 -2.56 13.30 2.27
N LEU A 339 -1.73 12.27 2.47
CA LEU A 339 -0.74 12.24 3.56
C LEU A 339 0.24 13.40 3.38
N VAL A 340 0.70 13.60 2.14
CA VAL A 340 1.60 14.69 1.76
C VAL A 340 1.34 15.08 0.32
N GLN A 341 1.43 16.37 0.04
CA GLN A 341 1.43 16.94 -1.29
C GLN A 341 2.40 18.12 -1.29
N GLY A 342 3.49 17.98 -2.02
CA GLY A 342 4.55 18.99 -2.05
C GLY A 342 5.52 18.78 -3.20
N VAL A 343 6.65 19.47 -3.11
CA VAL A 343 7.74 19.38 -4.08
C VAL A 343 8.93 18.74 -3.39
N CYS A 344 9.46 17.70 -4.00
CA CYS A 344 10.71 17.08 -3.62
C CYS A 344 11.89 18.04 -3.88
N PRO A 345 12.90 18.06 -3.00
CA PRO A 345 14.08 18.93 -3.15
C PRO A 345 14.91 18.62 -4.40
#